data_AF-M7ZPA0-F1
#
_entry.id   AF-M7ZPA0-F1
#
_cell.length_a   1.000
_cell.length_b   1.000
_cell.length_c   1.000
_cell.angle_alpha   90.00
_cell.angle_beta   90.00
_cell.angle_gamma   90.00
#
_symmetry.space_group_name_H-M   'P 1'
#
loop_
_entity.id
_entity.type
_entity.pdbx_description
1 polymer ?
#
loop_
_entity_poly.entity_id
_entity_poly.type
_entity_poly.pdbx_seq_one_letter_code
_entity_poly.pdbx_strand_id
1 'polypeptide(L)' 'MQLRYVEYYVDEEETSLKDKYPREHLVFSDPKALHKQGWQALAETIMKQDVKVNLTRFRPFLLQAIDKLQE' A
#
# COMPACT_ATOMS: atom_id res chain seq x y z
N MET A 1 11.65 -10.45 -22.02
CA MET A 1 10.64 -10.74 -20.97
C MET A 1 10.09 -9.41 -20.49
N GLN A 2 8.80 -9.13 -20.70
CA GLN A 2 8.17 -7.89 -20.23
C GLN A 2 7.66 -8.07 -18.79
N LEU A 3 7.81 -7.05 -17.96
CA LEU A 3 7.22 -7.03 -16.61
C LEU A 3 5.70 -6.97 -16.73
N ARG A 4 5.00 -7.94 -16.15
CA ARG A 4 3.54 -7.93 -16.02
C ARG A 4 3.19 -7.47 -14.61
N TYR A 5 2.48 -6.34 -14.52
CA TYR A 5 2.17 -5.68 -13.24
C TYR A 5 0.67 -5.77 -12.94
N VAL A 6 0.35 -6.08 -11.68
CA VAL A 6 -0.99 -5.99 -11.09
C VAL A 6 -0.87 -5.12 -9.86
N GLU A 7 -1.59 -4.01 -9.84
CA GLU A 7 -1.54 -3.04 -8.75
C GLU A 7 -2.59 -3.37 -7.69
N TYR A 8 -2.19 -3.36 -6.41
CA TYR A 8 -3.09 -3.44 -5.26
C TYR A 8 -2.74 -2.33 -4.28
N TYR A 9 -3.70 -1.44 -4.01
CA TYR A 9 -3.54 -0.36 -3.05
C TYR A 9 -3.93 -0.84 -1.64
N VAL A 10 -2.98 -0.70 -0.71
CA VAL A 10 -3.23 -0.90 0.72
C VAL A 10 -4.15 0.21 1.23
N ASP A 11 -5.17 -0.19 1.96
CA ASP A 11 -6.18 0.70 2.54
C ASP A 11 -5.82 1.16 3.96
N GLU A 12 -6.47 2.23 4.42
CA GLU A 12 -6.34 2.73 5.78
C GLU A 12 -6.63 1.64 6.82
N GLU A 13 -7.55 0.72 6.54
CA GLU A 13 -7.88 -0.37 7.46
C GLU A 13 -6.91 -1.56 7.43
N GLU A 14 -6.06 -1.64 6.40
CA GLU A 14 -5.12 -2.72 6.19
C GLU A 14 -3.72 -2.39 6.71
N THR A 15 -3.45 -1.15 7.10
CA THR A 15 -2.13 -0.71 7.58
C THR A 15 -2.07 -0.55 9.10
N SER A 16 -0.94 -0.95 9.69
CA SER A 16 -0.60 -0.62 11.09
C SER A 16 -0.38 0.88 11.35
N LEU A 17 -0.30 1.72 10.31
CA LEU A 17 -0.19 3.17 10.47
C LEU A 17 -1.43 3.77 11.12
N LYS A 18 -2.59 3.13 10.98
CA LYS A 18 -3.86 3.59 11.59
C LYS A 18 -3.82 3.58 13.12
N ASP A 19 -2.94 2.76 13.69
CA ASP A 19 -2.73 2.68 15.14
C ASP A 19 -1.71 3.72 15.64
N LYS A 20 -0.94 4.34 14.73
CA LYS A 20 0.14 5.29 15.03
C LYS A 20 -0.24 6.74 14.76
N TYR A 21 -1.17 6.96 13.83
CA TYR A 21 -1.53 8.29 13.35
C TYR A 21 -3.05 8.48 13.34
N PRO A 22 -3.55 9.68 13.68
CA PRO A 22 -4.96 10.01 13.49
C PRO A 22 -5.34 10.02 12.01
N ARG A 23 -6.62 9.84 11.68
CA ARG A 23 -7.09 9.75 10.29
C ARG A 23 -6.83 11.02 9.49
N GLU A 24 -6.79 12.17 10.14
CA GLU A 24 -6.53 13.46 9.51
C GLU A 24 -5.03 13.70 9.23
N HIS A 25 -4.16 12.84 9.76
CA HIS A 25 -2.71 12.95 9.58
C HIS A 25 -2.31 12.86 8.11
N LEU A 26 -1.24 13.56 7.73
CA LEU A 26 -0.75 13.66 6.35
C LEU A 26 -0.47 12.30 5.70
N VAL A 27 -0.16 11.28 6.50
CA VAL A 27 0.06 9.91 6.01
C VAL A 27 -1.17 9.33 5.30
N PHE A 28 -2.37 9.81 5.64
CA PHE A 28 -3.65 9.43 5.03
C PHE A 28 -4.26 10.55 4.20
N SER A 29 -4.21 11.80 4.68
CA SER A 29 -4.90 12.93 4.05
C SER A 29 -4.14 13.55 2.86
N ASP A 30 -2.80 13.56 2.90
CA ASP A 30 -1.96 14.03 1.79
C ASP A 30 -0.61 13.27 1.73
N PRO A 31 -0.60 12.02 1.23
CA PRO A 31 0.62 11.24 1.09
C PRO A 31 1.67 11.93 0.20
N LYS A 32 1.26 12.78 -0.75
CA LYS A 32 2.19 13.53 -1.61
C LYS A 32 2.96 14.58 -0.82
N ALA A 33 2.36 15.21 0.18
CA ALA A 33 3.09 16.09 1.10
C ALA A 33 4.13 15.31 1.91
N LEU A 34 3.85 14.07 2.32
CA LEU A 34 4.84 13.21 2.99
C LEU A 34 6.04 12.92 2.07
N HIS A 35 5.80 12.63 0.78
CA HIS A 35 6.88 12.45 -0.20
C HIS A 35 7.79 13.68 -0.34
N LYS A 36 7.25 14.90 -0.19
CA LYS A 36 8.03 16.15 -0.25
C LYS A 36 8.96 16.35 0.96
N GLN A 37 8.75 15.62 2.06
CA GLN A 37 9.62 15.65 3.24
C GLN A 37 10.94 14.88 3.03
N GLY A 38 11.08 14.19 1.89
CA GLY A 38 12.28 13.47 1.50
C GLY A 38 12.23 11.97 1.79
N TRP A 39 13.19 11.25 1.22
CA TRP A 39 13.24 9.78 1.26
C TRP A 39 13.26 9.23 2.69
N GLN A 40 14.01 9.85 3.60
CA GLN A 40 14.14 9.35 4.97
C GLN A 40 12.79 9.35 5.71
N ALA A 41 12.02 10.44 5.63
CA ALA A 41 10.71 10.54 6.27
C ALA A 41 9.73 9.49 5.71
N LEU A 42 9.76 9.29 4.39
CA LEU A 42 8.95 8.26 3.73
C LEU A 42 9.34 6.85 4.19
N ALA A 43 10.64 6.53 4.20
CA ALA A 43 11.14 5.22 4.58
C ALA A 43 10.84 4.89 6.05
N GLU A 44 11.00 5.86 6.95
CA GLU A 44 10.71 5.67 8.37
C GLU A 44 9.21 5.54 8.68
N THR A 45 8.36 6.18 7.88
CA THR A 45 6.91 6.16 8.08
C THR A 45 6.25 5.00 7.33
N ILE A 46 6.34 4.99 6.00
CA ILE A 46 5.57 4.09 5.13
C ILE A 46 6.22 2.70 5.05
N MET A 47 7.54 2.59 4.96
CA MET A 47 8.17 1.28 4.68
C MET A 47 8.29 0.36 5.90
N LYS A 48 8.01 0.87 7.11
CA LYS A 48 8.05 0.11 8.36
C LYS A 48 6.65 -0.34 8.84
N GLN A 49 5.63 -0.18 7.99
CA GLN A 49 4.27 -0.60 8.33
C GLN A 49 4.11 -2.12 8.14
N ASP A 50 3.41 -2.76 9.06
CA ASP A 50 2.78 -4.05 8.79
C ASP A 50 1.49 -3.84 8.01
N VAL A 51 1.20 -4.76 7.08
CA VAL A 51 -0.01 -4.77 6.26
C VAL A 51 -0.81 -6.05 6.56
N LYS A 52 -2.04 -5.90 7.05
CA LYS A 52 -3.01 -6.98 7.22
C LYS A 52 -3.97 -6.97 6.04
N VAL A 53 -3.62 -7.74 5.02
CA VAL A 53 -4.38 -7.80 3.76
C VAL A 53 -5.82 -8.28 3.98
N ASN A 54 -6.76 -7.53 3.42
CA ASN A 54 -8.16 -7.92 3.30
C ASN A 54 -8.32 -8.92 2.15
N LEU A 55 -8.45 -10.19 2.49
CA LEU A 55 -8.54 -11.28 1.51
C LEU A 55 -9.76 -11.15 0.57
N THR A 56 -10.86 -10.58 1.02
CA THR A 56 -12.05 -10.36 0.17
C THR A 56 -11.73 -9.36 -0.94
N ARG A 57 -11.00 -8.28 -0.63
CA ARG A 57 -10.57 -7.28 -1.63
C ARG A 57 -9.40 -7.75 -2.48
N PHE A 58 -8.47 -8.49 -1.89
CA PHE A 58 -7.25 -8.93 -2.55
C PHE A 58 -7.47 -10.07 -3.56
N ARG A 59 -8.44 -10.96 -3.30
CA ARG A 59 -8.72 -12.13 -4.13
C ARG A 59 -8.79 -11.86 -5.66
N PRO A 60 -9.55 -10.87 -6.17
CA PRO A 60 -9.60 -10.62 -7.62
C PRO A 60 -8.25 -10.24 -8.22
N PHE A 61 -7.41 -9.48 -7.50
CA PHE A 61 -6.07 -9.11 -7.96
C PHE A 61 -5.13 -10.31 -7.99
N LEU A 62 -5.22 -11.20 -7.00
CA LEU A 62 -4.45 -12.44 -6.98
C LEU A 62 -4.82 -13.35 -8.16
N LEU A 63 -6.11 -13.49 -8.46
CA LEU A 63 -6.57 -14.28 -9.61
C LEU A 63 -6.08 -13.66 -10.93
N GLN A 64 -6.14 -12.33 -11.06
CA GLN A 64 -5.59 -11.62 -12.22
C GLN A 64 -4.07 -11.83 -12.37
N ALA A 65 -3.33 -11.83 -11.27
CA ALA A 65 -1.90 -12.08 -11.29
C ALA A 65 -1.58 -13.52 -11.73
N ILE A 66 -2.35 -14.51 -11.27
CA ILE A 66 -2.20 -15.92 -11.66
C ILE A 66 -2.50 -16.08 -13.16
N ASP A 67 -3.58 -15.49 -13.67
CA ASP A 67 -3.95 -15.52 -15.09
C ASP A 67 -2.83 -14.96 -15.97
N LYS A 68 -2.27 -13.80 -15.59
CA LYS A 68 -1.11 -13.19 -16.28
C LYS A 68 0.17 -14.03 -16.24
N LEU A 69 0.32 -14.96 -15.30
CA LEU A 69 1.48 -15.86 -15.26
C LEU A 69 1.33 -17.03 -16.23
N GLN A 70 0.11 -17.36 -16.65
CA GLN A 70 -0.21 -18.47 -17.54
C GLN A 70 -0.13 -18.08 -19.03
N GLU A 71 -0.11 -16.77 -19.32
CA GLU A 71 0.21 -16.19 -20.63
C GLU A 71 1.71 -16.23 -20.96
#